data_AF-A0A945HKI0-F1
#
_entry.id   AF-A0A945HKI0-F1
#
_cell.length_a   1.000
_cell.length_b   1.000
_cell.length_c   1.000
_cell.angle_alpha   90.00
_cell.angle_beta   90.00
_cell.angle_gamma   90.00
#
_symmetry.space_group_name_H-M   'P 1'
#
loop_
_entity.id
_entity.type
_entity.pdbx_description
1 polymer ?
#
loop_
_entity_poly.entity_id
_entity_poly.type
_entity_poly.pdbx_seq_one_letter_code
_entity_poly.pdbx_strand_id
1 'polypeptide(L)'
;MLNFNKKIVHVILRNKIIGIDSILPLCMEMHGKCGCTFNFISLDSSTYKYIMKDNVVLIDAINYIGKIDLVSTSKYKSKYISKLSFILYFIKVIFKVTVRDNYIMHSGHLHLKPLAWIRFLFKRSNVIFVERESYISEARFIHSDMNIFYAGRMTYDEISESSIDIHSNPPLLYANTLIGYDKEWVYFKHAKANKLKKIVLKDIRKNKYWIEFLYKNADKYIKNETPYGDFESSNILVFIATRVTRTSDRDLINEFAGALKALSKYMHIFPLFIKLHTFSDIEFINELLDISLGRENRDRYVITSIYPTILSSKSIVSVFASEGTLMREFSGLNIPVVDLQMHEEFLPSYFFDNSIGLSASDLAERHKLRKISSDYIFTNNESFDKFMDKTIDNSHNFSDTNHDFFATHKKISHSDGLCSFFV
;
A
#
# COMPACT_ATOMS: atom_id res chain seq x y z
N MET A 1 -33.48 -1.56 -13.57
CA MET A 1 -32.27 -1.35 -12.74
C MET A 1 -32.75 -0.79 -11.39
N LEU A 2 -32.77 -1.61 -10.34
CA LEU A 2 -33.41 -1.27 -9.07
C LEU A 2 -32.64 -0.15 -8.36
N ASN A 3 -33.38 0.89 -8.00
CA ASN A 3 -32.88 2.11 -7.36
C ASN A 3 -32.61 1.81 -5.87
N PHE A 4 -31.47 1.18 -5.57
CA PHE A 4 -31.02 1.03 -4.20
C PHE A 4 -30.81 2.43 -3.62
N ASN A 5 -31.44 2.70 -2.48
CA ASN A 5 -31.23 3.92 -1.72
C ASN A 5 -29.76 3.93 -1.26
N LYS A 6 -28.87 4.52 -2.08
CA LYS A 6 -27.41 4.35 -1.95
C LYS A 6 -26.95 4.82 -0.57
N LYS A 7 -26.59 3.87 0.29
CA LYS A 7 -26.05 4.14 1.61
C LYS A 7 -24.69 4.81 1.49
N ILE A 8 -24.44 5.79 2.35
CA ILE A 8 -23.14 6.45 2.45
C ILE A 8 -22.38 5.86 3.63
N VAL A 9 -21.11 5.49 3.41
CA VAL A 9 -20.19 5.09 4.47
C VAL A 9 -19.19 6.22 4.71
N HIS A 10 -19.22 6.78 5.92
CA HIS A 10 -18.28 7.81 6.37
C HIS A 10 -17.02 7.16 6.92
N VAL A 11 -15.89 7.26 6.22
CA VAL A 11 -14.65 6.56 6.58
C VAL A 11 -13.68 7.54 7.21
N ILE A 12 -13.33 7.38 8.49
CA ILE A 12 -12.30 8.20 9.12
C ILE A 12 -10.93 7.62 8.79
N LEU A 13 -10.18 8.33 7.95
CA LEU A 13 -8.83 7.95 7.54
C LEU A 13 -7.83 8.18 8.68
N ARG A 14 -6.86 7.27 8.78
CA ARG A 14 -5.73 7.42 9.71
C ARG A 14 -4.68 8.34 9.08
N ASN A 15 -3.89 9.02 9.91
CA ASN A 15 -2.86 9.99 9.49
C ASN A 15 -1.61 9.35 8.85
N LYS A 16 -1.76 8.28 8.05
CA LYS A 16 -0.69 7.60 7.32
C LYS A 16 -1.23 6.97 6.04
N ILE A 17 -0.47 7.08 4.94
CA ILE A 17 -0.78 6.51 3.61
C ILE A 17 -1.09 5.00 3.69
N ILE A 18 -0.36 4.28 4.55
CA ILE A 18 -0.54 2.84 4.82
C ILE A 18 -1.99 2.49 5.20
N GLY A 19 -2.67 3.38 5.94
CA GLY A 19 -4.07 3.18 6.30
C GLY A 19 -5.03 3.36 5.13
N ILE A 20 -4.67 4.16 4.14
CA ILE A 20 -5.46 4.39 2.92
C ILE A 20 -5.29 3.21 1.96
N ASP A 21 -4.05 2.73 1.79
CA ASP A 21 -3.74 1.58 0.94
C ASP A 21 -4.44 0.29 1.41
N SER A 22 -4.75 0.19 2.71
CA SER A 22 -5.53 -0.93 3.26
C SER A 22 -7.04 -0.70 3.14
N ILE A 23 -7.53 0.54 3.32
CA ILE A 23 -8.97 0.81 3.35
C ILE A 23 -9.61 0.95 1.97
N LEU A 24 -8.87 1.41 0.96
CA LEU A 24 -9.43 1.64 -0.37
C LEU A 24 -9.86 0.35 -1.07
N PRO A 25 -9.06 -0.73 -1.10
CA PRO A 25 -9.52 -1.98 -1.72
C PRO A 25 -10.76 -2.54 -1.04
N LEU A 26 -10.86 -2.43 0.29
CA LEU A 26 -12.06 -2.75 1.06
C LEU A 26 -13.27 -1.92 0.61
N CYS A 27 -13.11 -0.60 0.52
CA CYS A 27 -14.19 0.30 0.12
C CYS A 27 -14.63 0.04 -1.33
N MET A 28 -13.70 -0.29 -2.24
CA MET A 28 -14.01 -0.69 -3.60
C MET A 28 -14.81 -1.99 -3.65
N GLU A 29 -14.45 -2.99 -2.83
CA GLU A 29 -15.22 -4.22 -2.72
C GLU A 29 -16.67 -3.95 -2.31
N MET A 30 -16.84 -3.15 -1.26
CA MET A 30 -18.16 -2.76 -0.75
C MET A 30 -18.95 -1.92 -1.77
N HIS A 31 -18.28 -1.03 -2.51
CA HIS A 31 -18.89 -0.28 -3.59
C HIS A 31 -19.41 -1.21 -4.68
N GLY A 32 -18.55 -2.09 -5.19
CA GLY A 32 -18.87 -2.99 -6.29
C GLY A 32 -19.94 -4.03 -5.94
N LYS A 33 -19.87 -4.60 -4.73
CA LYS A 33 -20.85 -5.60 -4.27
C LYS A 33 -22.16 -4.97 -3.81
N CYS A 34 -22.10 -3.91 -3.01
CA CYS A 34 -23.25 -3.41 -2.25
C CYS A 34 -23.79 -2.07 -2.78
N GLY A 35 -23.14 -1.44 -3.76
CA GLY A 35 -23.53 -0.14 -4.29
C GLY A 35 -23.35 1.03 -3.31
N CYS A 36 -22.55 0.84 -2.25
CA CYS A 36 -22.27 1.88 -1.26
C CYS A 36 -21.46 3.03 -1.87
N THR A 37 -21.68 4.24 -1.36
CA THR A 37 -20.82 5.40 -1.69
C THR A 37 -20.03 5.84 -0.48
N PHE A 38 -18.86 6.43 -0.69
CA PHE A 38 -17.93 6.71 0.39
C PHE A 38 -17.71 8.22 0.59
N ASN A 39 -17.65 8.64 1.86
CA ASN A 39 -17.14 9.94 2.23
C ASN A 39 -15.93 9.74 3.14
N PHE A 40 -14.73 9.83 2.56
CA PHE A 40 -13.48 9.73 3.28
C PHE A 40 -13.21 11.02 4.05
N ILE A 41 -12.82 10.90 5.30
CA ILE A 41 -12.60 12.01 6.22
C ILE A 41 -11.12 12.00 6.59
N SER A 42 -10.34 12.92 6.05
CA SER A 42 -8.96 13.12 6.47
C SER A 42 -8.91 14.12 7.61
N LEU A 43 -8.32 13.72 8.73
CA LEU A 43 -8.12 14.61 9.89
C LEU A 43 -6.79 15.36 9.83
N ASP A 44 -5.87 14.91 8.97
CA ASP A 44 -4.53 15.45 8.81
C ASP A 44 -4.34 16.13 7.45
N SER A 45 -3.83 17.36 7.49
CA SER A 45 -3.64 18.18 6.30
C SER A 45 -2.52 17.67 5.39
N SER A 46 -1.48 17.06 5.97
CA SER A 46 -0.34 16.56 5.20
C SER A 46 -0.74 15.33 4.40
N THR A 47 -1.43 14.39 5.05
CA THR A 47 -2.03 13.21 4.43
C THR A 47 -3.01 13.61 3.32
N TYR A 48 -3.89 14.58 3.58
CA TYR A 48 -4.83 15.07 2.56
C TYR A 48 -4.12 15.70 1.36
N LYS A 49 -3.13 16.57 1.59
CA LYS A 49 -2.37 17.20 0.50
C LYS A 49 -1.65 16.16 -0.35
N TYR A 50 -1.04 15.17 0.29
CA TYR A 50 -0.36 14.09 -0.41
C TYR A 50 -1.30 13.32 -1.34
N ILE A 51 -2.49 12.91 -0.86
CA ILE A 51 -3.50 12.25 -1.71
C ILE A 51 -3.91 13.14 -2.88
N MET A 52 -4.17 14.42 -2.60
CA MET A 52 -4.73 15.33 -3.61
C MET A 52 -3.72 15.79 -4.66
N LYS A 53 -2.42 15.77 -4.36
CA LYS A 53 -1.37 16.36 -5.21
C LYS A 53 -0.36 15.36 -5.71
N ASP A 54 0.02 14.39 -4.89
CA ASP A 54 1.21 13.58 -5.12
C ASP A 54 0.87 12.13 -5.49
N ASN A 55 -0.40 11.73 -5.41
CA ASN A 55 -0.83 10.37 -5.72
C ASN A 55 -2.12 10.32 -6.54
N VAL A 56 -1.96 10.41 -7.86
CA VAL A 56 -3.06 10.42 -8.84
C VAL A 56 -3.95 9.18 -8.76
N VAL A 57 -3.37 8.01 -8.46
CA VAL A 57 -4.10 6.75 -8.39
C VAL A 57 -5.07 6.74 -7.20
N LEU A 58 -4.62 7.20 -6.03
CA LEU A 58 -5.46 7.24 -4.83
C LEU A 58 -6.63 8.23 -4.98
N ILE A 59 -6.40 9.40 -5.58
CA ILE A 59 -7.46 10.39 -5.79
C ILE A 59 -8.49 9.92 -6.83
N ASP A 60 -8.05 9.33 -7.94
CA ASP A 60 -8.95 8.76 -8.96
C ASP A 60 -9.77 7.61 -8.36
N ALA A 61 -9.15 6.75 -7.54
CA ALA A 61 -9.81 5.67 -6.80
C ALA A 61 -10.89 6.18 -5.84
N ILE A 62 -10.58 7.24 -5.06
CA ILE A 62 -11.51 7.88 -4.14
C ILE A 62 -12.70 8.48 -4.92
N ASN A 63 -12.41 9.21 -6.00
CA ASN A 63 -13.44 9.88 -6.82
C ASN A 63 -14.33 8.87 -7.54
N TYR A 64 -13.81 7.69 -7.86
CA TYR A 64 -14.60 6.61 -8.46
C TYR A 64 -15.70 6.10 -7.53
N ILE A 65 -15.44 5.98 -6.22
CA ILE A 65 -16.38 5.41 -5.24
C ILE A 65 -17.02 6.44 -4.30
N GLY A 66 -16.64 7.71 -4.41
CA GLY A 66 -17.06 8.72 -3.46
C GLY A 66 -16.28 10.03 -3.53
N LYS A 67 -15.91 10.56 -2.36
CA LYS A 67 -15.15 11.81 -2.21
C LYS A 67 -14.34 11.83 -0.92
N ILE A 68 -13.38 12.74 -0.83
CA ILE A 68 -12.59 12.99 0.39
C ILE A 68 -12.77 14.43 0.91
N ASP A 69 -13.02 14.56 2.21
CA ASP A 69 -13.18 15.83 2.91
C ASP A 69 -12.00 16.04 3.90
N LEU A 70 -11.34 17.20 3.85
CA LEU A 70 -10.39 17.64 4.88
C LEU A 70 -11.13 18.26 6.07
N VAL A 71 -10.96 17.65 7.24
CA VAL A 71 -11.55 18.06 8.51
C VAL A 71 -10.43 18.18 9.54
N SER A 72 -9.77 19.34 9.56
CA SER A 72 -8.66 19.60 10.45
C SER A 72 -8.91 20.81 11.36
N THR A 73 -8.41 20.75 12.59
CA THR A 73 -8.40 21.87 13.54
C THR A 73 -7.41 22.98 13.16
N SER A 74 -6.61 22.78 12.10
CA SER A 74 -5.72 23.78 11.50
C SER A 74 -6.15 24.21 10.09
N LYS A 75 -7.38 23.88 9.65
CA LYS A 75 -7.87 24.17 8.29
C LYS A 75 -7.90 25.66 7.96
N TYR A 76 -8.33 26.50 8.89
CA TYR A 76 -8.43 27.96 8.74
C TYR A 76 -7.39 28.68 9.59
N LYS A 77 -7.02 29.91 9.20
CA LYS A 77 -6.10 30.77 9.97
C LYS A 77 -6.52 30.92 11.43
N SER A 78 -7.84 31.05 11.68
CA SER A 78 -8.37 31.09 13.05
C SER A 78 -8.57 29.68 13.62
N LYS A 79 -7.93 29.42 14.76
CA LYS A 79 -8.08 28.17 15.53
C LYS A 79 -9.53 27.95 15.97
N TYR A 80 -10.25 29.02 16.34
CA TYR A 80 -11.65 28.94 16.78
C TYR A 80 -12.57 28.52 15.63
N ILE A 81 -12.42 29.13 14.45
CA ILE A 81 -13.20 28.77 13.25
C ILE A 81 -12.93 27.32 12.86
N SER A 82 -11.68 26.87 12.92
CA SER A 82 -11.31 25.49 12.62
C SER A 82 -11.93 24.49 13.60
N LYS A 83 -11.91 24.78 14.92
CA LYS A 83 -12.58 23.95 15.93
C LYS A 83 -14.10 23.91 15.72
N LEU A 84 -14.74 25.05 15.47
CA LEU A 84 -16.18 25.12 15.21
C LEU A 84 -16.54 24.34 13.94
N SER A 85 -15.78 24.51 12.85
CA SER A 85 -15.97 23.75 11.60
C SER A 85 -15.80 22.25 11.81
N PHE A 86 -14.85 21.83 12.64
CA PHE A 86 -14.68 20.42 13.01
C PHE A 86 -15.92 19.87 13.73
N ILE A 87 -16.41 20.60 14.74
CA ILE A 87 -17.60 20.21 15.51
C ILE A 87 -18.84 20.14 14.61
N LEU A 88 -19.11 21.19 13.82
CA LEU A 88 -20.24 21.25 12.90
C LEU A 88 -20.19 20.11 11.86
N TYR A 89 -19.00 19.77 11.38
CA TYR A 89 -18.83 18.65 10.47
C TYR A 89 -19.22 17.32 11.12
N PHE A 90 -18.74 17.04 12.33
CA PHE A 90 -19.09 15.80 13.02
C PHE A 90 -20.56 15.75 13.45
N ILE A 91 -21.19 16.88 13.81
CA ILE A 91 -22.64 16.95 14.02
C ILE A 91 -23.39 16.53 12.75
N LYS A 92 -22.97 17.03 11.57
CA LYS A 92 -23.54 16.63 10.28
C LYS A 92 -23.35 15.13 10.01
N VAL A 93 -22.18 14.56 10.30
CA VAL A 93 -21.92 13.12 10.14
C VAL A 93 -22.77 12.31 11.11
N ILE A 94 -22.86 12.69 12.38
CA ILE A 94 -23.71 12.06 13.40
C ILE A 94 -25.17 12.04 12.92
N PHE A 95 -25.70 13.17 12.47
CA PHE A 95 -27.06 13.25 11.95
C PHE A 95 -27.28 12.29 10.77
N LYS A 96 -26.34 12.25 9.81
CA LYS A 96 -26.42 11.33 8.67
C LYS A 96 -26.40 9.86 9.10
N VAL A 97 -25.51 9.51 10.04
CA VAL A 97 -25.35 8.13 10.51
C VAL A 97 -26.54 7.67 11.35
N THR A 98 -27.04 8.52 12.24
CA THR A 98 -28.10 8.19 13.19
C THR A 98 -29.50 8.31 12.60
N VAL A 99 -29.76 9.32 11.76
CA VAL A 99 -31.12 9.62 11.23
C VAL A 99 -31.33 9.06 9.82
N ARG A 100 -30.31 9.07 8.95
CA ARG A 100 -30.44 8.57 7.57
C ARG A 100 -29.98 7.12 7.40
N ASP A 101 -29.70 6.44 8.51
CA ASP A 101 -29.15 5.08 8.54
C ASP A 101 -27.94 4.89 7.61
N ASN A 102 -27.06 5.88 7.58
CA ASN A 102 -25.73 5.77 6.97
C ASN A 102 -24.75 5.13 7.96
N TYR A 103 -23.58 4.72 7.49
CA TYR A 103 -22.57 4.06 8.31
C TYR A 103 -21.39 4.98 8.61
N ILE A 104 -20.70 4.70 9.71
CA ILE A 104 -19.39 5.25 10.01
C ILE A 104 -18.39 4.12 10.20
N MET A 105 -17.25 4.24 9.53
CA MET A 105 -16.17 3.28 9.53
C MET A 105 -14.90 3.93 10.12
N HIS A 106 -14.23 3.23 11.03
CA HIS A 106 -13.00 3.72 11.64
C HIS A 106 -12.04 2.58 11.98
N SER A 107 -10.74 2.90 12.12
CA SER A 107 -9.69 1.96 12.59
C SER A 107 -9.15 2.35 13.97
N GLY A 108 -10.06 2.78 14.84
CA GLY A 108 -9.78 3.14 16.25
C GLY A 108 -9.99 4.62 16.59
N HIS A 109 -10.31 5.46 15.62
CA HIS A 109 -10.53 6.90 15.85
C HIS A 109 -11.60 7.21 16.91
N LEU A 110 -12.72 6.47 16.91
CA LEU A 110 -13.78 6.62 17.92
C LEU A 110 -13.37 6.11 19.32
N HIS A 111 -12.19 5.50 19.46
CA HIS A 111 -11.66 5.06 20.75
C HIS A 111 -10.67 6.07 21.34
N LEU A 112 -10.27 7.10 20.59
CA LEU A 112 -9.30 8.12 21.00
C LEU A 112 -9.97 9.50 21.10
N LYS A 113 -9.47 10.35 22.01
CA LYS A 113 -9.93 11.74 22.12
C LYS A 113 -9.56 12.53 20.85
N PRO A 114 -10.39 13.50 20.42
CA PRO A 114 -11.66 13.92 21.04
C PRO A 114 -12.86 13.09 20.62
N LEU A 115 -12.76 12.26 19.56
CA LEU A 115 -13.91 11.54 18.99
C LEU A 115 -14.51 10.51 19.94
N ALA A 116 -13.71 9.97 20.87
CA ALA A 116 -14.18 9.13 21.96
C ALA A 116 -15.29 9.77 22.80
N TRP A 117 -15.31 11.10 22.94
CA TRP A 117 -16.32 11.82 23.72
C TRP A 117 -17.66 11.92 23.01
N ILE A 118 -17.67 11.96 21.68
CA ILE A 118 -18.92 12.10 20.91
C ILE A 118 -19.41 10.76 20.34
N ARG A 119 -18.69 9.66 20.58
CA ARG A 119 -18.97 8.37 19.96
C ARG A 119 -20.38 7.86 20.25
N PHE A 120 -20.90 8.13 21.46
CA PHE A 120 -22.20 7.63 21.90
C PHE A 120 -23.37 8.26 21.14
N LEU A 121 -23.14 9.37 20.42
CA LEU A 121 -24.13 10.03 19.58
C LEU A 121 -24.35 9.29 18.26
N PHE A 122 -23.42 8.45 17.84
CA PHE A 122 -23.62 7.57 16.67
C PHE A 122 -24.54 6.41 17.05
N LYS A 123 -25.51 6.09 16.18
CA LYS A 123 -26.29 4.86 16.33
C LYS A 123 -25.34 3.65 16.22
N ARG A 124 -25.14 2.92 17.33
CA ARG A 124 -24.14 1.84 17.42
C ARG A 124 -24.28 0.79 16.30
N SER A 125 -25.51 0.47 15.87
CA SER A 125 -25.77 -0.49 14.77
C SER A 125 -25.08 -0.13 13.46
N ASN A 126 -24.74 1.15 13.27
CA ASN A 126 -24.19 1.71 12.05
C ASN A 126 -22.67 2.01 12.16
N VAL A 127 -22.04 1.55 13.24
CA VAL A 127 -20.60 1.73 13.48
C VAL A 127 -19.84 0.46 13.10
N ILE A 128 -18.91 0.62 12.15
CA ILE A 128 -18.02 -0.40 11.63
C ILE A 128 -16.60 -0.12 12.15
N PHE A 129 -16.02 -1.09 12.85
CA PHE A 129 -14.63 -1.02 13.29
C PHE A 129 -13.77 -1.98 12.46
N VAL A 130 -12.76 -1.42 11.80
CA VAL A 130 -11.92 -2.13 10.83
C VAL A 130 -10.51 -2.26 11.38
N GLU A 131 -9.89 -3.41 11.12
CA GLU A 131 -8.47 -3.64 11.37
C GLU A 131 -7.60 -2.57 10.68
N ARG A 132 -6.48 -2.23 11.31
CA ARG A 132 -5.67 -1.08 10.90
C ARG A 132 -4.86 -1.32 9.63
N GLU A 133 -4.32 -2.52 9.48
CA GLU A 133 -3.31 -2.85 8.47
C GLU A 133 -3.60 -4.24 7.92
N SER A 134 -3.55 -4.40 6.59
CA SER A 134 -3.78 -5.69 5.95
C SER A 134 -2.57 -6.64 6.05
N TYR A 135 -1.37 -6.08 6.20
CA TYR A 135 -0.13 -6.82 6.46
C TYR A 135 0.37 -6.48 7.86
N ILE A 136 0.70 -7.51 8.65
CA ILE A 136 1.44 -7.32 9.89
C ILE A 136 2.94 -7.30 9.55
N SER A 137 3.67 -6.26 9.97
CA SER A 137 5.10 -6.42 10.20
C SER A 137 5.23 -7.38 11.38
N GLU A 138 5.97 -8.47 11.22
CA GLU A 138 6.20 -9.54 12.21
C GLU A 138 6.94 -9.08 13.49
N ALA A 139 6.59 -7.91 14.02
CA ALA A 139 6.96 -7.49 15.35
C ALA A 139 6.22 -8.40 16.33
N ARG A 140 6.91 -9.42 16.82
CA ARG A 140 6.49 -10.18 18.00
C ARG A 140 6.25 -9.17 19.13
N PHE A 141 4.99 -8.96 19.48
CA PHE A 141 4.58 -7.91 20.41
C PHE A 141 4.94 -8.32 21.84
N ILE A 142 6.10 -7.86 22.33
CA ILE A 142 6.49 -7.94 23.74
C ILE A 142 6.13 -6.59 24.39
N HIS A 143 4.86 -6.22 24.44
CA HIS A 143 4.46 -4.95 25.07
C HIS A 143 3.21 -5.09 25.94
N SER A 144 3.24 -4.40 27.09
CA SER A 144 2.15 -4.32 28.09
C SER A 144 0.98 -3.41 27.67
N ASP A 145 1.03 -2.76 26.50
CA ASP A 145 -0.07 -1.91 26.03
C ASP A 145 -1.16 -2.76 25.35
N MET A 146 -2.29 -2.88 26.05
CA MET A 146 -3.47 -3.60 25.57
C MET A 146 -4.01 -3.10 24.22
N ASN A 147 -3.84 -1.81 23.87
CA ASN A 147 -4.29 -1.31 22.57
C ASN A 147 -3.42 -1.82 21.41
N ILE A 148 -2.13 -2.02 21.67
CA ILE A 148 -1.19 -2.59 20.70
C ILE A 148 -1.46 -4.08 20.58
N PHE A 149 -1.59 -4.77 21.71
CA PHE A 149 -1.92 -6.20 21.76
C PHE A 149 -3.18 -6.52 20.96
N TYR A 150 -4.27 -5.79 21.21
CA TYR A 150 -5.54 -6.00 20.50
C TYR A 150 -5.49 -5.62 19.01
N ALA A 151 -4.54 -4.78 18.60
CA ALA A 151 -4.34 -4.46 17.19
C ALA A 151 -3.62 -5.58 16.42
N GLY A 152 -2.98 -6.54 17.11
CA GLY A 152 -2.26 -7.65 16.51
C GLY A 152 -3.15 -8.81 16.05
N ARG A 153 -2.49 -9.85 15.50
CA ARG A 153 -3.08 -11.15 15.16
C ARG A 153 -2.38 -12.23 15.95
N MET A 154 -3.15 -13.06 16.64
CA MET A 154 -2.65 -14.19 17.42
C MET A 154 -3.72 -15.28 17.45
N THR A 155 -3.34 -16.53 17.62
CA THR A 155 -4.17 -17.69 17.96
C THR A 155 -4.54 -17.68 19.45
N TYR A 156 -5.46 -18.54 19.89
CA TYR A 156 -5.79 -18.61 21.33
C TYR A 156 -4.64 -19.17 22.15
N ASP A 157 -3.90 -20.12 21.59
CA ASP A 157 -2.76 -20.77 22.21
C ASP A 157 -1.64 -19.73 22.47
N GLU A 158 -1.29 -18.92 21.46
CA GLU A 158 -0.31 -17.83 21.63
C GLU A 158 -0.72 -16.80 22.69
N ILE A 159 -2.02 -16.49 22.79
CA ILE A 159 -2.52 -15.60 23.85
C ILE A 159 -2.36 -16.25 25.22
N SER A 160 -2.69 -17.53 25.34
CA SER A 160 -2.54 -18.27 26.60
C SER A 160 -1.09 -18.35 27.08
N GLU A 161 -0.16 -18.47 26.13
CA GLU A 161 1.29 -18.47 26.39
C GLU A 161 1.81 -17.07 26.76
N SER A 162 1.19 -16.00 26.25
CA SER A 162 1.63 -14.61 26.47
C SER A 162 1.51 -14.11 27.91
N SER A 163 0.90 -14.88 28.82
CA SER A 163 0.61 -14.48 30.22
C SER A 163 -0.27 -13.21 30.35
N ILE A 164 -0.85 -12.72 29.25
CA ILE A 164 -1.69 -11.52 29.22
C ILE A 164 -3.16 -11.91 29.42
N ASP A 165 -3.77 -11.38 30.49
CA ASP A 165 -5.22 -11.51 30.67
C ASP A 165 -5.96 -10.49 29.78
N ILE A 166 -6.44 -10.99 28.65
CA ILE A 166 -7.19 -10.21 27.67
C ILE A 166 -8.61 -9.83 28.15
N HIS A 167 -9.10 -10.42 29.23
CA HIS A 167 -10.48 -10.28 29.71
C HIS A 167 -10.61 -9.31 30.88
N SER A 168 -9.58 -9.16 31.72
CA SER A 168 -9.63 -8.27 32.89
C SER A 168 -9.72 -6.78 32.53
N ASN A 169 -8.91 -6.31 31.59
CA ASN A 169 -8.87 -4.88 31.21
C ASN A 169 -8.83 -4.68 29.68
N PRO A 170 -9.85 -5.13 28.93
CA PRO A 170 -9.84 -5.01 27.49
C PRO A 170 -9.99 -3.54 27.07
N PRO A 171 -9.36 -3.13 25.95
CA PRO A 171 -9.51 -1.78 25.43
C PRO A 171 -10.96 -1.52 25.04
N LEU A 172 -11.32 -0.25 24.88
CA LEU A 172 -12.66 0.09 24.45
C LEU A 172 -13.00 -0.53 23.08
N LEU A 173 -14.19 -1.11 23.00
CA LEU A 173 -14.80 -1.54 21.74
C LEU A 173 -16.19 -0.89 21.56
N TYR A 174 -16.29 0.07 20.63
CA TYR A 174 -17.53 0.72 20.25
C TYR A 174 -17.84 0.47 18.77
N ALA A 175 -18.51 -0.64 18.48
CA ALA A 175 -18.96 -1.03 17.14
C ALA A 175 -20.16 -1.98 17.21
N ASN A 176 -20.79 -2.20 16.06
CA ASN A 176 -21.72 -3.30 15.81
C ASN A 176 -21.13 -4.34 14.83
N THR A 177 -20.28 -3.89 13.91
CA THR A 177 -19.59 -4.74 12.94
C THR A 177 -18.08 -4.61 13.08
N LEU A 178 -17.39 -5.74 13.06
CA LEU A 178 -15.94 -5.87 13.01
C LEU A 178 -15.52 -6.38 11.63
N ILE A 179 -14.59 -5.69 10.98
CA ILE A 179 -13.98 -6.14 9.73
C ILE A 179 -12.48 -6.33 9.98
N GLY A 180 -12.02 -7.57 9.88
CA GLY A 180 -10.61 -7.93 9.96
C GLY A 180 -10.10 -8.42 8.61
N TYR A 181 -8.81 -8.26 8.38
CA TYR A 181 -8.11 -8.86 7.25
C TYR A 181 -7.63 -10.27 7.55
N ASP A 182 -7.62 -10.65 8.84
CA ASP A 182 -7.28 -11.98 9.32
C ASP A 182 -8.23 -12.45 10.42
N LYS A 183 -8.55 -13.74 10.41
CA LYS A 183 -9.38 -14.39 11.45
C LYS A 183 -8.73 -14.33 12.83
N GLU A 184 -7.40 -14.17 12.90
CA GLU A 184 -6.62 -14.12 14.13
C GLU A 184 -6.53 -12.72 14.74
N TRP A 185 -7.16 -11.71 14.11
CA TRP A 185 -7.22 -10.37 14.68
C TRP A 185 -7.81 -10.39 16.10
N VAL A 186 -7.02 -9.93 17.08
CA VAL A 186 -7.32 -10.12 18.51
C VAL A 186 -8.63 -9.45 18.93
N TYR A 187 -9.05 -8.36 18.28
CA TYR A 187 -10.37 -7.76 18.51
C TYR A 187 -11.55 -8.70 18.27
N PHE A 188 -11.41 -9.76 17.44
CA PHE A 188 -12.46 -10.77 17.30
C PHE A 188 -12.67 -11.62 18.56
N LYS A 189 -11.69 -11.64 19.46
CA LYS A 189 -11.70 -12.38 20.75
C LYS A 189 -12.07 -11.49 21.93
N HIS A 190 -12.24 -10.20 21.71
CA HIS A 190 -12.67 -9.25 22.72
C HIS A 190 -13.99 -9.72 23.38
N ALA A 191 -14.13 -9.61 24.70
CA ALA A 191 -15.32 -10.10 25.43
C ALA A 191 -16.66 -9.57 24.86
N LYS A 192 -16.68 -8.28 24.46
CA LYS A 192 -17.84 -7.65 23.79
C LYS A 192 -18.03 -8.02 22.32
N ALA A 193 -17.09 -8.71 21.67
CA ALA A 193 -17.15 -9.07 20.25
C ALA A 193 -18.06 -10.26 19.96
N ASN A 194 -18.40 -11.09 20.96
CA ASN A 194 -19.23 -12.29 20.79
C ASN A 194 -20.62 -12.01 20.19
N LYS A 195 -21.16 -10.80 20.43
CA LYS A 195 -22.47 -10.37 19.93
C LYS A 195 -22.38 -9.49 18.68
N LEU A 196 -21.17 -9.24 18.17
CA LEU A 196 -20.95 -8.36 17.02
C LEU A 196 -20.90 -9.17 15.73
N LYS A 197 -21.29 -8.54 14.62
CA LYS A 197 -21.06 -9.11 13.29
C LYS A 197 -19.56 -9.09 13.00
N LYS A 198 -18.98 -10.22 12.57
CA LYS A 198 -17.56 -10.34 12.25
C LYS A 198 -17.41 -10.70 10.78
N ILE A 199 -16.57 -9.96 10.07
CA ILE A 199 -16.29 -10.18 8.65
C ILE A 199 -14.77 -10.30 8.50
N VAL A 200 -14.32 -11.36 7.84
CA VAL A 200 -12.91 -11.57 7.52
C VAL A 200 -12.73 -11.40 6.02
N LEU A 201 -11.86 -10.48 5.62
CA LEU A 201 -11.55 -10.17 4.23
C LEU A 201 -10.08 -10.45 3.95
N LYS A 202 -9.83 -11.61 3.38
CA LYS A 202 -8.49 -12.03 2.99
C LYS A 202 -8.10 -11.39 1.66
N ASP A 203 -6.81 -11.10 1.50
CA ASP A 203 -6.20 -10.65 0.25
C ASP A 203 -6.92 -9.47 -0.40
N ILE A 204 -7.26 -8.44 0.37
CA ILE A 204 -7.99 -7.26 -0.12
C ILE A 204 -7.33 -6.57 -1.34
N ARG A 205 -6.01 -6.68 -1.50
CA ARG A 205 -5.29 -6.14 -2.66
C ARG A 205 -5.49 -6.97 -3.94
N LYS A 206 -5.95 -8.22 -3.82
CA LYS A 206 -6.40 -9.07 -4.94
C LYS A 206 -7.91 -8.97 -5.15
N ASN A 207 -8.58 -8.01 -4.51
CA ASN A 207 -10.00 -7.82 -4.71
C ASN A 207 -10.28 -7.48 -6.17
N LYS A 208 -11.23 -8.20 -6.77
CA LYS A 208 -11.67 -8.02 -8.15
C LYS A 208 -11.91 -6.55 -8.53
N TYR A 209 -12.68 -5.81 -7.73
CA TYR A 209 -13.05 -4.43 -8.04
C TYR A 209 -11.87 -3.46 -7.94
N TRP A 210 -10.95 -3.70 -7.00
CA TRP A 210 -9.72 -2.92 -6.90
C TRP A 210 -8.80 -3.18 -8.09
N ILE A 211 -8.58 -4.45 -8.41
CA ILE A 211 -7.74 -4.88 -9.53
C ILE A 211 -8.31 -4.39 -10.88
N GLU A 212 -9.62 -4.53 -11.11
CA GLU A 212 -10.29 -4.03 -12.31
C GLU A 212 -10.16 -2.51 -12.44
N PHE A 213 -10.32 -1.75 -11.35
CA PHE A 213 -10.12 -0.31 -11.36
C PHE A 213 -8.69 0.05 -11.77
N LEU A 214 -7.69 -0.61 -11.20
CA LEU A 214 -6.29 -0.34 -11.49
C LEU A 214 -5.96 -0.64 -12.94
N TYR A 215 -6.30 -1.83 -13.45
CA TYR A 215 -6.00 -2.21 -14.82
C TYR A 215 -6.71 -1.34 -15.85
N LYS A 216 -7.99 -0.97 -15.60
CA LYS A 216 -8.74 -0.09 -16.49
C LYS A 216 -8.10 1.28 -16.68
N ASN A 217 -7.35 1.75 -15.69
CA ASN A 217 -6.71 3.06 -15.72
C ASN A 217 -5.18 2.98 -15.92
N ALA A 218 -4.60 1.78 -16.00
CA ALA A 218 -3.16 1.58 -16.02
C ALA A 218 -2.48 2.28 -17.21
N ASP A 219 -3.00 2.09 -18.42
CA ASP A 219 -2.46 2.72 -19.64
C ASP A 219 -2.38 4.24 -19.52
N LYS A 220 -3.45 4.86 -18.97
CA LYS A 220 -3.51 6.31 -18.75
C LYS A 220 -2.40 6.75 -17.81
N TYR A 221 -2.22 6.06 -16.67
CA TYR A 221 -1.22 6.46 -15.68
C TYR A 221 0.21 6.29 -16.22
N ILE A 222 0.50 5.13 -16.83
CA ILE A 222 1.83 4.87 -17.40
C ILE A 222 2.14 5.90 -18.48
N LYS A 223 1.25 6.09 -19.46
CA LYS A 223 1.47 7.04 -20.57
C LYS A 223 1.70 8.48 -20.10
N ASN A 224 1.06 8.90 -19.02
CA ASN A 224 1.22 10.26 -18.49
C ASN A 224 2.58 10.50 -17.82
N GLU A 225 3.28 9.44 -17.39
CA GLU A 225 4.61 9.53 -16.77
C GLU A 225 5.71 8.95 -17.65
N THR A 226 5.38 8.31 -18.77
CA THR A 226 6.37 7.83 -19.75
C THR A 226 7.26 8.98 -20.19
N PRO A 227 8.59 8.86 -20.04
CA PRO A 227 9.51 9.91 -20.43
C PRO A 227 9.53 10.08 -21.96
N TYR A 228 10.08 11.19 -22.46
CA TYR A 228 9.98 11.58 -23.89
C TYR A 228 10.93 10.84 -24.85
N GLY A 229 11.71 9.88 -24.36
CA GLY A 229 12.63 9.12 -25.19
C GLY A 229 11.94 8.33 -26.29
N ASP A 230 12.68 8.08 -27.38
CA ASP A 230 12.27 7.10 -28.39
C ASP A 230 12.57 5.69 -27.85
N PHE A 231 11.51 4.90 -27.67
CA PHE A 231 11.56 3.52 -27.18
C PHE A 231 10.99 2.56 -28.23
N GLU A 232 11.60 1.38 -28.33
CA GLU A 232 11.16 0.32 -29.24
C GLU A 232 9.90 -0.39 -28.76
N SER A 233 9.57 -0.29 -27.47
CA SER A 233 8.41 -0.95 -26.85
C SER A 233 7.62 -0.01 -25.93
N SER A 234 6.32 -0.26 -25.82
CA SER A 234 5.44 0.40 -24.84
C SER A 234 5.45 -0.25 -23.46
N ASN A 235 6.10 -1.42 -23.30
CA ASN A 235 6.30 -2.03 -21.99
C ASN A 235 7.36 -1.27 -21.20
N ILE A 236 7.43 -1.49 -19.89
CA ILE A 236 8.31 -0.73 -19.01
C ILE A 236 9.28 -1.62 -18.23
N LEU A 237 10.43 -1.06 -17.88
CA LEU A 237 11.28 -1.59 -16.80
C LEU A 237 10.85 -0.93 -15.50
N VAL A 238 10.74 -1.71 -14.43
CA VAL A 238 10.43 -1.17 -13.10
C VAL A 238 11.58 -1.45 -12.16
N PHE A 239 12.08 -0.41 -11.51
CA PHE A 239 13.04 -0.50 -10.44
C PHE A 239 12.42 0.00 -9.15
N ILE A 240 12.27 -0.91 -8.17
CA ILE A 240 11.73 -0.59 -6.85
C ILE A 240 12.90 -0.41 -5.89
N ALA A 241 13.07 0.82 -5.42
CA ALA A 241 14.06 1.17 -4.43
C ALA A 241 13.43 1.24 -3.04
N THR A 242 14.01 0.51 -2.08
CA THR A 242 13.74 0.76 -0.67
C THR A 242 14.39 2.06 -0.21
N ARG A 243 14.35 2.31 1.11
CA ARG A 243 14.98 3.48 1.70
C ARG A 243 16.51 3.41 1.53
N VAL A 244 17.02 4.25 0.63
CA VAL A 244 18.45 4.48 0.41
C VAL A 244 18.77 5.92 0.80
N THR A 245 19.78 6.08 1.65
CA THR A 245 20.29 7.36 2.16
C THR A 245 21.83 7.33 2.18
N ARG A 246 22.48 8.49 2.37
CA ARG A 246 23.95 8.55 2.54
C ARG A 246 24.49 7.70 3.70
N THR A 247 23.63 7.37 4.66
CA THR A 247 23.94 6.56 5.84
C THR A 247 23.52 5.09 5.68
N SER A 248 22.99 4.70 4.52
CA SER A 248 22.74 3.31 4.20
C SER A 248 24.05 2.52 4.21
N ASP A 249 23.96 1.20 4.34
CA ASP A 249 25.14 0.37 4.28
C ASP A 249 25.78 0.36 2.89
N ARG A 250 27.09 0.11 2.87
CA ARG A 250 27.90 0.11 1.64
C ARG A 250 27.40 -0.91 0.61
N ASP A 251 26.97 -2.08 1.04
CA ASP A 251 26.48 -3.13 0.15
C ASP A 251 25.18 -2.71 -0.53
N LEU A 252 24.22 -2.16 0.21
CA LEU A 252 22.96 -1.65 -0.33
C LEU A 252 23.19 -0.52 -1.35
N ILE A 253 24.11 0.41 -1.07
CA ILE A 253 24.43 1.50 -1.99
C ILE A 253 25.03 0.95 -3.29
N ASN A 254 25.95 -0.02 -3.19
CA ASN A 254 26.55 -0.68 -4.35
C ASN A 254 25.53 -1.50 -5.16
N GLU A 255 24.71 -2.31 -4.49
CA GLU A 255 23.66 -3.11 -5.13
C GLU A 255 22.65 -2.22 -5.86
N PHE A 256 22.25 -1.10 -5.25
CA PHE A 256 21.39 -0.10 -5.87
C PHE A 256 22.01 0.47 -7.15
N ALA A 257 23.27 0.91 -7.07
CA ALA A 257 23.96 1.53 -8.19
C ALA A 257 24.28 0.55 -9.31
N GLY A 258 24.70 -0.67 -8.96
CA GLY A 258 24.98 -1.77 -9.89
C GLY A 258 23.74 -2.23 -10.63
N ALA A 259 22.61 -2.38 -9.92
CA ALA A 259 21.33 -2.75 -10.54
C ALA A 259 20.86 -1.72 -11.57
N LEU A 260 20.97 -0.42 -11.26
CA LEU A 260 20.64 0.65 -12.20
C LEU A 260 21.55 0.62 -13.43
N LYS A 261 22.85 0.44 -13.23
CA LYS A 261 23.82 0.36 -14.32
C LYS A 261 23.59 -0.86 -15.22
N ALA A 262 23.18 -2.00 -14.67
CA ALA A 262 22.79 -3.15 -15.46
C ALA A 262 21.51 -2.89 -16.28
N LEU A 263 20.54 -2.17 -15.71
CA LEU A 263 19.31 -1.79 -16.41
C LEU A 263 19.53 -0.77 -17.53
N SER A 264 20.54 0.10 -17.42
CA SER A 264 20.78 1.18 -18.40
C SER A 264 21.00 0.67 -19.83
N LYS A 265 21.57 -0.54 -19.98
CA LYS A 265 21.74 -1.21 -21.28
C LYS A 265 20.43 -1.38 -22.04
N TYR A 266 19.30 -1.51 -21.36
CA TYR A 266 18.00 -1.82 -21.94
C TYR A 266 17.07 -0.60 -22.06
N MET A 267 17.54 0.58 -21.63
CA MET A 267 16.74 1.81 -21.61
C MET A 267 16.47 2.42 -23.00
N HIS A 268 17.11 1.90 -24.04
CA HIS A 268 16.77 2.22 -25.43
C HIS A 268 15.52 1.46 -25.93
N ILE A 269 15.26 0.29 -25.35
CA ILE A 269 14.12 -0.57 -25.71
C ILE A 269 12.90 -0.19 -24.87
N PHE A 270 13.09 -0.02 -23.56
CA PHE A 270 12.02 0.24 -22.60
C PHE A 270 12.31 1.46 -21.72
N PRO A 271 11.33 2.32 -21.42
CA PRO A 271 11.48 3.34 -20.39
C PRO A 271 11.66 2.72 -18.99
N LEU A 272 12.50 3.35 -18.16
CA LEU A 272 12.74 2.93 -16.78
C LEU A 272 11.90 3.72 -15.78
N PHE A 273 11.01 3.04 -15.07
CA PHE A 273 10.21 3.61 -13.98
C PHE A 273 10.83 3.27 -12.64
N ILE A 274 11.25 4.31 -11.91
CA ILE A 274 11.95 4.20 -10.63
C ILE A 274 11.00 4.59 -9.51
N LYS A 275 10.61 3.61 -8.68
CA LYS A 275 9.76 3.87 -7.52
C LYS A 275 10.59 3.91 -6.26
N LEU A 276 10.63 5.08 -5.62
CA LEU A 276 11.37 5.29 -4.38
C LEU A 276 10.49 5.12 -3.14
N HIS A 277 11.11 4.71 -2.03
CA HIS A 277 10.49 4.80 -0.71
C HIS A 277 10.26 6.27 -0.31
N THR A 278 9.18 6.56 0.42
CA THR A 278 8.81 7.92 0.87
C THR A 278 9.82 8.60 1.81
N PHE A 279 10.88 7.91 2.22
CA PHE A 279 11.91 8.40 3.15
C PHE A 279 13.32 8.28 2.55
N SER A 280 13.42 8.06 1.23
CA SER A 280 14.69 8.10 0.53
C SER A 280 15.20 9.53 0.42
N ASP A 281 16.52 9.69 0.44
CA ASP A 281 17.18 10.98 0.25
C ASP A 281 17.24 11.28 -1.25
N ILE A 282 16.33 12.12 -1.74
CA ILE A 282 16.18 12.39 -3.18
C ILE A 282 17.45 13.01 -3.77
N GLU A 283 18.17 13.85 -3.03
CA GLU A 283 19.41 14.46 -3.51
C GLU A 283 20.48 13.39 -3.73
N PHE A 284 20.67 12.52 -2.73
CA PHE A 284 21.60 11.40 -2.84
C PHE A 284 21.21 10.39 -3.92
N ILE A 285 19.92 10.09 -4.05
CA ILE A 285 19.42 9.21 -5.11
C ILE A 285 19.71 9.81 -6.48
N ASN A 286 19.52 11.12 -6.69
CA ASN A 286 19.83 11.77 -7.97
C ASN A 286 21.33 11.68 -8.31
N GLU A 287 22.22 11.81 -7.31
CA GLU A 287 23.66 11.61 -7.52
C GLU A 287 23.97 10.16 -7.96
N LEU A 288 23.35 9.17 -7.32
CA LEU A 288 23.50 7.76 -7.71
C LEU A 288 22.96 7.51 -9.12
N LEU A 289 21.80 8.07 -9.46
CA LEU A 289 21.20 7.95 -10.80
C LEU A 289 22.11 8.54 -11.87
N ASP A 290 22.66 9.73 -11.66
CA ASP A 290 23.55 10.39 -12.61
C ASP A 290 24.81 9.56 -12.90
N ILE A 291 25.39 8.91 -11.88
CA ILE A 291 26.60 8.09 -12.03
C ILE A 291 26.27 6.72 -12.63
N SER A 292 25.18 6.06 -12.18
CA SER A 292 24.81 4.72 -12.63
C SER A 292 24.23 4.70 -14.04
N LEU A 293 23.39 5.67 -14.37
CA LEU A 293 22.66 5.71 -15.65
C LEU A 293 23.35 6.58 -16.69
N GLY A 294 24.20 7.53 -16.28
CA GLY A 294 24.74 8.54 -17.19
C GLY A 294 23.74 9.68 -17.44
N ARG A 295 24.28 10.88 -17.67
CA ARG A 295 23.46 12.09 -17.86
C ARG A 295 22.67 12.09 -19.16
N GLU A 296 23.15 11.36 -20.15
CA GLU A 296 22.55 11.14 -21.46
C GLU A 296 21.25 10.34 -21.40
N ASN A 297 21.01 9.59 -20.32
CA ASN A 297 19.81 8.76 -20.16
C ASN A 297 18.70 9.42 -19.34
N ARG A 298 18.82 10.73 -19.02
CA ARG A 298 17.83 11.47 -18.21
C ARG A 298 16.44 11.56 -18.84
N ASP A 299 16.33 11.43 -20.16
CA ASP A 299 15.08 11.39 -20.91
C ASP A 299 14.53 9.95 -21.09
N ARG A 300 15.17 8.96 -20.46
CA ARG A 300 14.81 7.54 -20.56
C ARG A 300 14.32 6.92 -19.26
N TYR A 301 14.32 7.67 -18.16
CA TYR A 301 13.75 7.23 -16.90
C TYR A 301 12.84 8.28 -16.26
N VAL A 302 12.00 7.82 -15.33
CA VAL A 302 11.15 8.67 -14.50
C VAL A 302 11.16 8.18 -13.06
N ILE A 303 11.23 9.10 -12.09
CA ILE A 303 10.94 8.79 -10.70
C ILE A 303 9.43 8.92 -10.51
N THR A 304 8.77 7.81 -10.17
CA THR A 304 7.30 7.70 -10.22
C THR A 304 6.66 7.56 -8.84
N SER A 305 5.46 8.14 -8.67
CA SER A 305 4.59 7.89 -7.52
C SER A 305 3.48 6.87 -7.81
N ILE A 306 3.39 6.35 -9.06
CA ILE A 306 2.38 5.38 -9.51
C ILE A 306 2.35 4.16 -8.60
N TYR A 307 1.14 3.64 -8.36
CA TYR A 307 0.94 2.50 -7.48
C TYR A 307 1.64 1.24 -8.02
N PRO A 308 2.30 0.43 -7.17
CA PRO A 308 3.02 -0.79 -7.55
C PRO A 308 2.28 -1.67 -8.56
N THR A 309 1.02 -2.01 -8.27
CA THR A 309 0.18 -2.86 -9.14
C THR A 309 -0.09 -2.27 -10.53
N ILE A 310 -0.05 -0.95 -10.69
CA ILE A 310 -0.19 -0.34 -12.03
C ILE A 310 1.13 -0.47 -12.79
N LEU A 311 2.25 -0.17 -12.14
CA LEU A 311 3.58 -0.37 -12.75
C LEU A 311 3.72 -1.81 -13.24
N SER A 312 3.34 -2.73 -12.36
CA SER A 312 3.38 -4.16 -12.58
C SER A 312 2.59 -4.60 -13.84
N SER A 313 1.48 -3.94 -14.17
CA SER A 313 0.65 -4.28 -15.34
C SER A 313 1.33 -4.15 -16.71
N LYS A 314 2.41 -3.38 -16.80
CA LYS A 314 3.18 -3.14 -18.03
C LYS A 314 4.66 -3.53 -17.89
N SER A 315 5.06 -4.02 -16.72
CA SER A 315 6.43 -4.43 -16.46
C SER A 315 6.78 -5.68 -17.26
N ILE A 316 7.89 -5.63 -18.00
CA ILE A 316 8.53 -6.88 -18.45
C ILE A 316 9.25 -7.59 -17.30
N VAL A 317 9.85 -6.80 -16.41
CA VAL A 317 10.55 -7.24 -15.20
C VAL A 317 10.38 -6.20 -14.10
N SER A 318 10.33 -6.67 -12.85
CA SER A 318 10.36 -5.80 -11.67
C SER A 318 11.63 -6.07 -10.87
N VAL A 319 12.56 -5.13 -10.95
CA VAL A 319 13.86 -5.23 -10.31
C VAL A 319 13.83 -4.63 -8.92
N PHE A 320 14.41 -5.34 -7.97
CA PHE A 320 14.63 -4.93 -6.60
C PHE A 320 16.12 -4.96 -6.29
N ALA A 321 16.61 -3.91 -5.66
CA ALA A 321 17.96 -3.87 -5.08
C ALA A 321 17.94 -4.14 -3.56
N SER A 322 16.77 -4.47 -3.00
CA SER A 322 16.58 -4.58 -1.56
C SER A 322 15.23 -5.21 -1.17
N GLU A 323 15.17 -5.74 0.05
CA GLU A 323 13.96 -6.35 0.60
C GLU A 323 12.86 -5.33 0.87
N GLY A 324 11.63 -5.63 0.43
CA GLY A 324 10.46 -4.87 0.85
C GLY A 324 9.18 -5.68 0.80
N THR A 325 8.17 -5.23 1.54
CA THR A 325 6.81 -5.77 1.47
C THR A 325 6.23 -5.74 0.05
N LEU A 326 6.74 -4.85 -0.80
CA LEU A 326 6.41 -4.77 -2.22
C LEU A 326 6.85 -6.01 -3.02
N MET A 327 7.94 -6.69 -2.67
CA MET A 327 8.35 -7.92 -3.37
C MET A 327 7.25 -8.99 -3.29
N ARG A 328 6.71 -9.20 -2.08
CA ARG A 328 5.57 -10.11 -1.85
C ARG A 328 4.31 -9.68 -2.61
N GLU A 329 4.11 -8.37 -2.79
CA GLU A 329 2.99 -7.83 -3.57
C GLU A 329 3.14 -8.12 -5.06
N PHE A 330 4.31 -7.84 -5.65
CA PHE A 330 4.60 -8.12 -7.06
C PHE A 330 4.56 -9.61 -7.37
N SER A 331 5.18 -10.45 -6.53
CA SER A 331 5.10 -11.91 -6.64
C SER A 331 3.64 -12.39 -6.55
N GLY A 332 2.84 -11.81 -5.65
CA GLY A 332 1.41 -12.09 -5.53
C GLY A 332 0.56 -11.72 -6.76
N LEU A 333 1.08 -10.90 -7.66
CA LEU A 333 0.47 -10.46 -8.93
C LEU A 333 1.04 -11.21 -10.15
N ASN A 334 1.85 -12.26 -9.94
CA ASN A 334 2.48 -13.09 -10.97
C ASN A 334 3.44 -12.33 -11.90
N ILE A 335 4.20 -11.37 -11.37
CA ILE A 335 5.18 -10.61 -12.14
C ILE A 335 6.57 -11.01 -11.67
N PRO A 336 7.51 -11.30 -12.60
CA PRO A 336 8.87 -11.69 -12.24
C PRO A 336 9.52 -10.67 -11.31
N VAL A 337 9.74 -11.10 -10.06
CA VAL A 337 10.51 -10.36 -9.07
C VAL A 337 11.98 -10.73 -9.25
N VAL A 338 12.75 -9.81 -9.80
CA VAL A 338 14.17 -9.96 -10.07
C VAL A 338 14.97 -9.26 -8.98
N ASP A 339 15.78 -10.02 -8.27
CA ASP A 339 16.66 -9.50 -7.25
C ASP A 339 18.06 -9.30 -7.81
N LEU A 340 18.48 -8.05 -7.94
CA LEU A 340 19.82 -7.71 -8.42
C LEU A 340 20.73 -7.42 -7.23
N GLN A 341 21.66 -8.34 -7.00
CA GLN A 341 22.70 -8.28 -5.97
C GLN A 341 24.05 -8.03 -6.65
N MET A 342 24.15 -6.94 -7.40
CA MET A 342 25.31 -6.62 -8.21
C MET A 342 26.25 -5.67 -7.47
N HIS A 343 27.44 -6.15 -7.15
CA HIS A 343 28.50 -5.35 -6.54
C HIS A 343 29.48 -4.93 -7.63
N GLU A 344 29.35 -3.71 -8.13
CA GLU A 344 30.36 -3.13 -9.00
C GLU A 344 31.07 -1.99 -8.26
N GLU A 345 32.39 -2.11 -8.09
CA GLU A 345 33.22 -1.06 -7.47
C GLU A 345 33.48 0.10 -8.45
N PHE A 346 32.43 0.75 -8.95
CA PHE A 346 32.55 1.93 -9.81
C PHE A 346 32.19 3.24 -9.10
N LEU A 347 31.55 3.17 -7.94
CA LEU A 347 31.25 4.35 -7.14
C LEU A 347 32.54 4.88 -6.48
N PRO A 348 32.80 6.19 -6.57
CA PRO A 348 33.90 6.81 -5.84
C PRO A 348 33.81 6.57 -4.33
N SER A 349 34.95 6.47 -3.64
CA SER A 349 35.00 6.16 -2.21
C SER A 349 34.18 7.11 -1.34
N TYR A 350 34.06 8.38 -1.73
CA TYR A 350 33.33 9.40 -0.97
C TYR A 350 31.82 9.12 -0.86
N PHE A 351 31.25 8.26 -1.71
CA PHE A 351 29.86 7.79 -1.55
C PHE A 351 29.66 6.96 -0.28
N PHE A 352 30.75 6.43 0.28
CA PHE A 352 30.73 5.53 1.43
C PHE A 352 31.24 6.16 2.73
N ASP A 353 31.67 7.43 2.71
CA ASP A 353 32.27 8.10 3.88
C ASP A 353 31.36 8.09 5.12
N ASN A 354 30.03 8.09 4.90
CA ASN A 354 29.02 8.05 5.96
C ASN A 354 28.24 6.71 6.01
N SER A 355 28.65 5.74 5.18
CA SER A 355 27.95 4.46 5.11
C SER A 355 28.21 3.61 6.34
N ILE A 356 27.20 2.84 6.76
CA ILE A 356 27.36 1.89 7.86
C ILE A 356 27.95 0.58 7.33
N GLY A 357 28.83 -0.04 8.12
CA GLY A 357 29.26 -1.42 7.85
C GLY A 357 28.22 -2.41 8.37
N LEU A 358 27.87 -3.41 7.57
CA LEU A 358 27.11 -4.56 8.04
C LEU A 358 28.04 -5.70 8.43
N SER A 359 27.62 -6.47 9.43
CA SER A 359 28.28 -7.74 9.71
C SER A 359 27.97 -8.75 8.59
N ALA A 360 28.85 -9.72 8.39
CA ALA A 360 28.62 -10.79 7.41
C ALA A 360 27.33 -11.59 7.71
N SER A 361 26.97 -11.74 8.99
CA SER A 361 25.72 -12.41 9.38
C SER A 361 24.49 -11.61 8.99
N ASP A 362 24.49 -10.28 9.20
CA ASP A 362 23.35 -9.43 8.85
C ASP A 362 23.15 -9.36 7.32
N LEU A 363 24.25 -9.31 6.56
CA LEU A 363 24.22 -9.37 5.10
C LEU A 363 23.66 -10.71 4.60
N ALA A 364 24.12 -11.82 5.18
CA ALA A 364 23.61 -13.15 4.85
C ALA A 364 22.12 -13.31 5.20
N GLU A 365 21.66 -12.76 6.32
CA GLU A 365 20.25 -12.75 6.70
C GLU A 365 19.41 -11.95 5.70
N ARG A 366 19.86 -10.75 5.30
CA ARG A 366 19.21 -9.96 4.26
C ARG A 366 19.07 -10.73 2.95
N HIS A 367 20.14 -11.34 2.46
CA HIS A 367 20.09 -12.11 1.20
C HIS A 367 19.17 -13.32 1.31
N LYS A 368 19.12 -13.98 2.47
CA LYS A 368 18.17 -15.07 2.74
C LYS A 368 16.72 -14.58 2.66
N LEU A 369 16.40 -13.44 3.26
CA LEU A 369 15.05 -12.87 3.25
C LEU A 369 14.62 -12.45 1.83
N ARG A 370 15.52 -11.81 1.07
CA ARG A 370 15.26 -11.45 -0.33
C ARG A 370 14.99 -12.68 -1.17
N LYS A 371 15.79 -13.74 -1.05
CA LYS A 371 15.61 -15.00 -1.78
C LYS A 371 14.23 -15.63 -1.60
N ILE A 372 13.59 -15.46 -0.44
CA ILE A 372 12.24 -15.98 -0.19
C ILE A 372 11.19 -15.25 -1.03
N SER A 373 11.43 -13.98 -1.37
CA SER A 373 10.47 -13.09 -2.01
C SER A 373 10.79 -12.83 -3.50
N SER A 374 11.80 -13.49 -4.06
CA SER A 374 12.28 -13.28 -5.43
C SER A 374 12.09 -14.53 -6.28
N ASP A 375 11.74 -14.34 -7.55
CA ASP A 375 11.67 -15.41 -8.54
C ASP A 375 13.05 -15.70 -9.15
N TYR A 376 13.84 -14.64 -9.34
CA TYR A 376 15.18 -14.69 -9.91
C TYR A 376 16.17 -13.88 -9.07
N ILE A 377 17.41 -14.34 -8.99
CA ILE A 377 18.50 -13.64 -8.31
C ILE A 377 19.70 -13.61 -9.23
N PHE A 378 20.29 -12.44 -9.42
CA PHE A 378 21.50 -12.28 -10.21
C PHE A 378 22.56 -11.52 -9.44
N THR A 379 23.78 -12.07 -9.44
CA THR A 379 24.97 -11.48 -8.80
C THR A 379 26.01 -11.01 -9.82
N ASN A 380 25.78 -11.23 -11.11
CA ASN A 380 26.68 -10.84 -12.20
C ASN A 380 25.90 -10.43 -13.46
N ASN A 381 26.52 -9.54 -14.25
CA ASN A 381 25.93 -9.01 -15.48
C ASN A 381 25.66 -10.07 -16.54
N GLU A 382 26.58 -11.00 -16.77
CA GLU A 382 26.44 -11.98 -17.86
C GLU A 382 25.16 -12.83 -17.71
N SER A 383 24.87 -13.26 -16.49
CA SER A 383 23.69 -14.07 -16.20
C SER A 383 22.40 -13.25 -16.31
N PHE A 384 22.44 -11.99 -15.87
CA PHE A 384 21.31 -11.08 -16.00
C PHE A 384 21.05 -10.72 -17.46
N ASP A 385 22.10 -10.47 -18.25
CA ASP A 385 21.99 -10.12 -19.66
C ASP A 385 21.36 -11.27 -20.46
N LYS A 386 21.81 -12.52 -20.26
CA LYS A 386 21.17 -13.70 -20.87
C LYS A 386 19.69 -13.84 -20.52
N PHE A 387 19.30 -13.47 -19.30
CA PHE A 387 17.91 -13.48 -18.88
C PHE A 387 17.10 -12.37 -19.57
N MET A 388 17.67 -11.16 -19.68
CA MET A 388 17.04 -10.03 -20.33
C MET A 388 16.86 -10.26 -21.83
N ASP A 389 17.87 -10.79 -22.52
CA ASP A 389 17.79 -11.13 -23.96
C ASP A 389 16.60 -12.07 -24.22
N LYS A 390 16.49 -13.15 -23.43
CA LYS A 390 15.36 -14.08 -23.51
C LYS A 390 14.02 -13.40 -23.19
N THR A 391 14.00 -12.47 -22.25
CA THR A 391 12.78 -11.74 -21.85
C THR A 391 12.33 -10.80 -22.97
N ILE A 392 13.26 -10.12 -23.62
CA ILE A 392 13.03 -9.23 -24.76
C ILE A 392 12.46 -10.02 -25.93
N ASP A 393 13.12 -11.12 -26.32
CA ASP A 393 12.68 -12.01 -27.40
C ASP A 393 11.24 -12.50 -27.18
N ASN A 394 10.92 -12.87 -25.94
CA ASN A 394 9.55 -13.26 -25.60
C ASN A 394 8.58 -12.07 -25.68
N SER A 395 8.97 -10.89 -25.22
CA SER A 395 8.10 -9.71 -25.19
C SER A 395 7.65 -9.24 -26.57
N HIS A 396 8.50 -9.35 -27.60
CA HIS A 396 8.14 -9.05 -28.98
C HIS A 396 7.11 -10.03 -29.56
N ASN A 397 7.04 -11.26 -29.04
CA ASN A 397 6.04 -12.25 -29.44
C ASN A 397 4.67 -12.02 -28.77
N PHE A 398 4.59 -11.15 -27.74
CA PHE A 398 3.37 -10.90 -26.97
C PHE A 398 2.63 -9.61 -27.34
N SER A 399 3.14 -8.80 -28.29
CA SER A 399 2.64 -7.44 -28.54
C SER A 399 1.22 -7.35 -29.12
N ASP A 400 0.58 -8.45 -29.53
CA ASP A 400 -0.68 -8.37 -30.28
C ASP A 400 -1.93 -9.01 -29.66
N THR A 401 -1.89 -9.72 -28.52
CA THR A 401 -3.08 -10.51 -28.12
C THR A 401 -3.53 -10.58 -26.66
N ASN A 402 -2.80 -10.10 -25.63
CA ASN A 402 -3.20 -10.48 -24.25
C ASN A 402 -3.25 -9.34 -23.23
N HIS A 403 -4.35 -8.57 -23.27
CA HIS A 403 -4.94 -8.06 -22.03
C HIS A 403 -5.54 -9.20 -21.17
N ASP A 404 -5.69 -10.42 -21.73
CA ASP A 404 -6.33 -11.57 -21.10
C ASP A 404 -5.40 -12.44 -20.21
N PHE A 405 -4.08 -12.23 -20.21
CA PHE A 405 -3.17 -13.09 -19.44
C PHE A 405 -3.38 -13.00 -17.91
N PHE A 406 -3.92 -11.88 -17.42
CA PHE A 406 -4.26 -11.72 -16.00
C PHE A 406 -5.73 -12.06 -15.69
N ALA A 407 -6.56 -12.36 -16.70
CA ALA A 407 -7.97 -12.69 -16.54
C ALA A 407 -8.22 -14.15 -16.09
N THR A 408 -7.20 -15.02 -16.10
CA THR A 408 -7.28 -16.34 -15.45
C THR A 408 -7.15 -16.23 -13.93
N HIS A 409 -8.00 -15.42 -13.32
CA HIS A 409 -8.21 -15.46 -11.88
C HIS A 409 -8.92 -16.78 -11.52
N LYS A 410 -8.14 -17.69 -10.91
CA LYS A 410 -8.61 -18.82 -10.11
C LYS A 410 -9.82 -18.35 -9.28
N LYS A 411 -10.95 -19.07 -9.30
CA LYS A 411 -12.15 -18.76 -8.49
C LYS A 411 -11.75 -18.47 -7.04
N ILE A 412 -11.61 -17.19 -6.69
CA ILE A 412 -11.38 -16.75 -5.30
C ILE A 412 -12.73 -16.88 -4.61
N SER A 413 -12.77 -17.70 -3.56
CA SER A 413 -13.98 -17.94 -2.75
C SER A 413 -14.64 -16.62 -2.37
N HIS A 414 -15.88 -16.44 -2.80
CA HIS A 414 -16.65 -15.24 -2.52
C HIS A 414 -17.01 -15.16 -1.03
N SER A 415 -16.78 -13.99 -0.43
CA SER A 415 -17.38 -13.66 0.87
C SER A 415 -18.85 -13.27 0.67
N ASP A 416 -19.75 -14.26 0.65
CA ASP A 416 -21.18 -14.06 0.40
C ASP A 416 -21.91 -13.21 1.47
N GLY A 417 -21.23 -12.88 2.58
CA GLY A 417 -21.80 -12.05 3.64
C GLY A 417 -21.95 -10.56 3.30
N LEU A 418 -21.10 -9.99 2.43
CA LEU A 418 -20.88 -8.54 2.36
C LEU A 418 -22.12 -7.70 2.02
N CYS A 419 -23.00 -8.20 1.15
CA CYS A 419 -24.20 -7.49 0.71
C CYS A 419 -25.36 -7.58 1.69
N SER A 420 -25.49 -8.71 2.39
CA SER A 420 -26.54 -8.92 3.41
C SER A 420 -26.44 -7.93 4.59
N PHE A 421 -25.38 -7.12 4.63
CA PHE A 421 -25.15 -6.08 5.63
C PHE A 421 -25.74 -4.71 5.30
N PHE A 422 -25.95 -4.40 4.01
CA PHE A 422 -26.34 -3.05 3.55
C PHE A 422 -27.78 -2.94 3.08
N VAL A 423 -28.49 -4.08 3.00
CA VAL A 423 -29.92 -4.17 2.65
C VAL A 423 -30.76 -4.05 3.91
#